data_AF-A0A202DEW5-F1
#
_entry.id   AF-A0A202DEW5-F1
#
_cell.length_a   1.000
_cell.length_b   1.000
_cell.length_c   1.000
_cell.angle_alpha   90.00
_cell.angle_beta   90.00
_cell.angle_gamma   90.00
#
_symmetry.space_group_name_H-M   'P 1'
#
loop_
_entity.id
_entity.type
_entity.pdbx_description
1 polymer ?
#
loop_
_entity_poly.entity_id
_entity_poly.type
_entity_poly.pdbx_seq_one_letter_code
_entity_poly.pdbx_strand_id
1 'polypeptide(L)'
;MSGDSKRRILWVDDEPTVLMMVAMLLKSHNMEVEIADSAAEALNILEKDSNFDLIGTDVRMAKIDGLEMSRKIKEKYPHLPIVVLSAHASDTAKEIAQEIGVYAYINKPFQVDDLLSVINDAINMNIG
;
A
#
# COMPACT_ATOMS: atom_id res chain seq x y z
N MET A 1 -28.24 11.64 -4.53
CA MET A 1 -27.28 11.46 -3.42
C MET A 1 -26.33 10.38 -3.87
N SER A 2 -25.27 10.74 -4.58
CA SER A 2 -24.24 9.77 -4.97
C SER A 2 -23.41 9.56 -3.71
N GLY A 3 -23.50 8.37 -3.10
CA GLY A 3 -22.70 8.05 -1.93
C GLY A 3 -21.26 7.93 -2.37
N ASP A 4 -20.46 8.97 -2.15
CA ASP A 4 -19.00 8.87 -2.25
C ASP A 4 -18.54 7.91 -1.15
N SER A 5 -18.43 6.63 -1.48
CA SER A 5 -17.76 5.67 -0.62
C SER A 5 -16.33 6.16 -0.44
N LYS A 6 -15.95 6.45 0.80
CA LYS A 6 -14.58 6.85 1.11
C LYS A 6 -13.63 5.76 0.63
N ARG A 7 -12.53 6.18 -0.01
CA ARG A 7 -11.48 5.27 -0.48
C ARG A 7 -10.86 4.56 0.73
N ARG A 8 -10.84 3.24 0.72
CA ARG A 8 -10.30 2.39 1.79
C ARG A 8 -8.91 1.92 1.44
N ILE A 9 -7.96 2.23 2.31
CA ILE A 9 -6.54 1.90 2.13
C ILE A 9 -6.10 1.01 3.28
N LEU A 10 -5.40 -0.08 2.96
CA LEU A 10 -4.66 -0.87 3.93
C LEU A 10 -3.19 -0.45 3.87
N TRP A 11 -2.63 0.00 5.00
CA TRP A 11 -1.25 0.43 5.08
C TRP A 11 -0.41 -0.48 5.99
N VAL A 12 0.73 -0.96 5.50
CA VAL A 12 1.55 -1.96 6.18
C VAL A 12 2.97 -1.46 6.39
N ASP A 13 3.38 -1.31 7.65
CA ASP A 13 4.70 -0.84 8.04
C ASP A 13 4.98 -1.33 9.47
N ASP A 14 6.17 -1.83 9.78
CA ASP A 14 6.50 -2.32 11.12
C ASP A 14 6.96 -1.20 12.07
N GLU A 15 7.10 0.02 11.58
CA GLU A 15 7.38 1.21 12.38
C GLU A 15 6.07 1.94 12.75
N PRO A 16 5.65 1.91 14.04
CA PRO A 16 4.38 2.51 14.46
C PRO A 16 4.28 4.02 14.18
N THR A 17 5.41 4.72 14.20
CA THR A 17 5.49 6.15 13.87
C THR A 17 5.12 6.39 12.41
N VAL A 18 5.61 5.55 11.49
CA VAL A 18 5.29 5.66 10.06
C VAL A 18 3.83 5.31 9.80
N LEU A 19 3.32 4.22 10.41
CA LEU A 19 1.90 3.86 10.35
C LEU A 19 1.00 5.04 10.75
N MET A 20 1.29 5.65 11.91
CA MET A 20 0.48 6.76 12.42
C MET A 20 0.58 7.99 11.52
N MET A 21 1.78 8.34 11.08
CA MET A 21 2.01 9.49 10.20
C MET A 21 1.24 9.35 8.88
N VAL A 22 1.37 8.20 8.20
CA VAL A 22 0.69 7.97 6.93
C VAL A 22 -0.82 7.87 7.13
N ALA A 23 -1.29 7.20 8.17
CA ALA A 23 -2.72 7.14 8.47
C ALA A 23 -3.31 8.54 8.72
N MET A 24 -2.62 9.41 9.46
CA MET A 24 -3.06 10.80 9.65
C MET A 24 -3.09 11.59 8.33
N LEU A 25 -2.06 11.42 7.51
CA LEU A 25 -1.97 12.08 6.21
C LEU A 25 -3.10 11.66 5.27
N LEU A 26 -3.37 10.37 5.12
CA LEU A 26 -4.40 9.88 4.20
C LEU A 26 -5.82 10.19 4.74
N LYS A 27 -6.02 10.12 6.06
CA LYS A 27 -7.29 10.54 6.69
C LYS A 27 -7.59 12.02 6.48
N SER A 28 -6.58 12.90 6.53
CA SER A 28 -6.78 14.33 6.24
C SER A 28 -7.17 14.60 4.78
N HIS A 29 -6.97 13.61 3.89
CA HIS A 29 -7.40 13.62 2.48
C HIS A 29 -8.66 12.79 2.23
N ASN A 30 -9.51 12.64 3.27
CA ASN A 30 -10.83 12.00 3.19
C ASN A 30 -10.81 10.50 2.81
N MET A 31 -9.70 9.81 3.09
CA MET A 31 -9.56 8.37 2.91
C MET A 31 -9.78 7.64 4.24
N GLU A 32 -10.31 6.43 4.17
CA GLU A 32 -10.34 5.49 5.29
C GLU A 32 -9.06 4.66 5.26
N VAL A 33 -8.42 4.53 6.42
CA VAL A 33 -7.13 3.83 6.53
C VAL A 33 -7.22 2.80 7.64
N GLU A 34 -6.97 1.56 7.25
CA GLU A 34 -6.68 0.46 8.15
C GLU A 34 -5.16 0.24 8.14
N ILE A 35 -4.57 -0.04 9.30
CA ILE A 35 -3.13 -0.21 9.45
C ILE A 35 -2.82 -1.65 9.87
N ALA A 36 -1.66 -2.15 9.45
CA ALA A 36 -1.11 -3.42 9.89
C ALA A 36 0.38 -3.27 10.19
N ASP A 37 0.84 -3.84 11.29
CA ASP A 37 2.26 -3.77 11.69
C ASP A 37 3.12 -4.90 11.09
N SER A 38 2.47 -5.80 10.35
CA SER A 38 3.10 -6.99 9.79
C SER A 38 2.31 -7.55 8.62
N ALA A 39 2.98 -8.29 7.75
CA ALA A 39 2.33 -8.95 6.63
C ALA A 39 1.29 -9.99 7.06
N ALA A 40 1.49 -10.65 8.21
CA ALA A 40 0.52 -11.61 8.74
C ALA A 40 -0.79 -10.92 9.15
N GLU A 41 -0.70 -9.76 9.80
CA GLU A 41 -1.86 -8.95 10.13
C GLU A 41 -2.57 -8.44 8.87
N ALA A 42 -1.81 -7.91 7.89
CA ALA A 42 -2.36 -7.44 6.63
C ALA A 42 -3.14 -8.54 5.87
N LEU A 43 -2.57 -9.75 5.79
CA LEU A 43 -3.24 -10.89 5.15
C LEU A 43 -4.51 -11.31 5.92
N ASN A 44 -4.49 -11.31 7.25
CA ASN A 44 -5.65 -11.62 8.08
C ASN A 44 -6.77 -10.57 7.94
N ILE A 45 -6.42 -9.30 7.78
CA ILE A 45 -7.38 -8.23 7.48
C ILE A 45 -8.04 -8.50 6.12
N LEU A 46 -7.24 -8.72 5.07
CA LEU A 46 -7.73 -9.02 3.72
C LEU A 46 -8.59 -10.29 3.63
N GLU A 47 -8.33 -11.27 4.50
CA GLU A 47 -9.14 -12.50 4.61
C GLU A 47 -10.52 -12.25 5.21
N LYS A 48 -10.63 -11.29 6.14
CA LYS A 48 -11.91 -10.94 6.76
C LYS A 48 -12.71 -9.98 5.90
N ASP A 49 -12.04 -9.03 5.27
CA ASP A 49 -12.62 -8.03 4.40
C ASP A 49 -11.57 -7.60 3.37
N SER A 50 -11.84 -7.84 2.09
CA SER A 50 -10.94 -7.47 0.99
C SER A 50 -11.41 -6.23 0.22
N ASN A 51 -12.41 -5.51 0.75
CA ASN A 51 -12.96 -4.31 0.12
C ASN A 51 -12.05 -3.09 0.38
N PHE A 52 -10.85 -3.14 -0.18
CA PHE A 52 -9.88 -2.05 -0.21
C PHE A 52 -9.67 -1.59 -1.65
N ASP A 53 -9.35 -0.31 -1.80
CA ASP A 53 -9.04 0.29 -3.10
C ASP A 53 -7.54 0.24 -3.38
N LEU A 54 -6.71 0.15 -2.33
CA LEU A 54 -5.25 0.15 -2.44
C LEU A 54 -4.57 -0.44 -1.20
N ILE A 55 -3.40 -1.03 -1.42
CA ILE A 55 -2.48 -1.46 -0.36
C ILE A 55 -1.19 -0.65 -0.47
N GLY A 56 -0.77 -0.05 0.63
CA GLY A 56 0.53 0.61 0.77
C GLY A 56 1.45 -0.19 1.68
N THR A 57 2.72 -0.34 1.33
CA THR A 57 3.67 -1.09 2.18
C THR A 57 5.11 -0.56 2.10
N ASP A 58 5.89 -0.73 3.18
CA ASP A 58 7.36 -0.63 3.12
C ASP A 58 7.98 -1.94 2.59
N VAL A 59 9.08 -1.84 1.83
CA VAL A 59 9.88 -3.01 1.43
C VAL A 59 10.57 -3.64 2.63
N ARG A 60 11.15 -2.82 3.52
CA ARG A 60 11.93 -3.32 4.65
C ARG A 60 11.11 -3.28 5.92
N MET A 61 10.36 -4.34 6.18
CA MET A 61 9.92 -4.67 7.53
C MET A 61 10.92 -5.64 8.15
N ALA A 62 11.28 -5.47 9.42
CA ALA A 62 12.32 -6.24 10.13
C ALA A 62 12.04 -7.75 10.21
N LYS A 63 10.80 -8.19 9.93
CA LYS A 63 10.33 -9.57 10.11
C LYS A 63 9.88 -10.28 8.82
N ILE A 64 9.49 -9.55 7.76
CA ILE A 64 9.00 -10.08 6.47
C ILE A 64 9.38 -9.10 5.34
N ASP A 65 9.73 -9.60 4.15
CA ASP A 65 9.94 -8.77 2.96
C ASP A 65 8.59 -8.29 2.41
N GLY A 66 8.37 -6.96 2.35
CA GLY A 66 7.15 -6.38 1.79
C GLY A 66 6.87 -6.82 0.35
N LEU A 67 7.91 -7.24 -0.40
CA LEU A 67 7.76 -7.82 -1.73
C LEU A 67 7.17 -9.24 -1.69
N GLU A 68 7.53 -10.07 -0.70
CA GLU A 68 6.95 -11.41 -0.55
C GLU A 68 5.46 -11.31 -0.18
N MET A 69 5.11 -10.38 0.70
CA MET A 69 3.71 -10.07 1.01
C MET A 69 2.97 -9.63 -0.26
N SER A 70 3.55 -8.69 -1.02
CA SER A 70 2.96 -8.18 -2.25
C SER A 70 2.69 -9.30 -3.27
N ARG A 71 3.60 -10.28 -3.38
CA ARG A 71 3.43 -11.46 -4.24
C ARG A 71 2.20 -12.27 -3.83
N LYS A 72 2.07 -12.62 -2.54
CA LYS A 72 0.92 -13.40 -2.01
C LYS A 72 -0.40 -12.66 -2.20
N ILE A 73 -0.39 -11.34 -1.98
CA ILE A 73 -1.56 -10.49 -2.18
C ILE A 73 -1.93 -10.48 -3.67
N LYS A 74 -0.99 -10.32 -4.58
CA LYS A 74 -1.27 -10.31 -6.03
C LYS A 74 -1.77 -11.66 -6.56
N GLU A 75 -1.32 -12.77 -6.01
CA GLU A 75 -1.83 -14.10 -6.36
C GLU A 75 -3.31 -14.28 -5.99
N LYS A 76 -3.73 -13.74 -4.83
CA LYS A 76 -5.10 -13.88 -4.32
C LYS A 76 -6.04 -12.75 -4.74
N TYR A 77 -5.50 -11.55 -4.92
CA TYR A 77 -6.21 -10.31 -5.21
C TYR A 77 -5.50 -9.54 -6.35
N PRO A 78 -5.49 -10.07 -7.58
CA PRO A 78 -4.70 -9.51 -8.69
C PRO A 78 -5.08 -8.07 -9.04
N HIS A 79 -6.34 -7.70 -8.83
CA HIS A 79 -6.89 -6.37 -9.10
C HIS A 79 -6.47 -5.31 -8.09
N LEU A 80 -6.11 -5.69 -6.86
CA LEU A 80 -5.75 -4.73 -5.81
C LEU A 80 -4.42 -4.06 -6.15
N PRO A 81 -4.37 -2.73 -6.35
CA PRO A 81 -3.11 -2.04 -6.61
C PRO A 81 -2.26 -1.99 -5.34
N ILE A 82 -0.96 -2.19 -5.51
CA ILE A 82 0.02 -2.15 -4.41
C ILE A 82 1.00 -1.01 -4.69
N VAL A 83 1.15 -0.10 -3.73
CA VAL A 83 2.17 0.95 -3.75
C VAL A 83 3.21 0.62 -2.69
N VAL A 84 4.46 0.57 -3.13
CA VAL A 84 5.60 0.26 -2.29
C VAL A 84 6.37 1.54 -1.99
N LEU A 85 6.71 1.78 -0.72
CA LEU A 85 7.60 2.86 -0.29
C LEU A 85 8.88 2.27 0.28
N SER A 86 10.04 2.82 -0.05
CA SER A 86 11.30 2.23 0.44
C SER A 86 12.40 3.26 0.66
N ALA A 87 13.05 3.21 1.82
CA ALA A 87 14.32 3.91 2.07
C ALA A 87 15.53 3.21 1.42
N HIS A 88 15.38 1.95 1.03
CA HIS A 88 16.46 1.11 0.52
C HIS A 88 16.13 0.58 -0.86
N ALA A 89 15.79 1.49 -1.76
CA ALA A 89 15.57 1.17 -3.15
C ALA A 89 16.86 0.66 -3.80
N SER A 90 16.81 -0.57 -4.31
CA SER A 90 17.82 -1.11 -5.22
C SER A 90 17.16 -1.41 -6.57
N ASP A 91 17.96 -1.46 -7.63
CA ASP A 91 17.47 -1.82 -8.96
C ASP A 91 16.86 -3.23 -8.93
N THR A 92 17.48 -4.16 -8.21
CA THR A 92 16.94 -5.50 -7.99
C THR A 92 15.58 -5.49 -7.29
N ALA A 93 15.39 -4.66 -6.24
CA ALA A 93 14.11 -4.58 -5.55
C ALA A 93 13.02 -4.00 -6.46
N LYS A 94 13.37 -3.03 -7.32
CA LYS A 94 12.46 -2.46 -8.32
C LYS A 94 12.07 -3.48 -9.39
N GLU A 95 13.03 -4.25 -9.90
CA GLU A 95 12.80 -5.33 -10.86
C GLU A 95 11.84 -6.37 -10.26
N ILE A 96 12.08 -6.83 -9.02
CA ILE A 96 11.20 -7.78 -8.33
C ILE A 96 9.79 -7.19 -8.14
N ALA A 97 9.69 -5.93 -7.74
CA ALA A 97 8.40 -5.23 -7.62
C ALA A 97 7.63 -5.22 -8.96
N GLN A 98 8.31 -4.93 -10.06
CA GLN A 98 7.74 -4.95 -11.40
C GLN A 98 7.27 -6.36 -11.80
N GLU A 99 8.06 -7.39 -11.52
CA GLU A 99 7.69 -8.79 -11.78
C GLU A 99 6.44 -9.23 -11.00
N ILE A 100 6.27 -8.73 -9.77
CA ILE A 100 5.08 -8.98 -8.95
C ILE A 100 3.85 -8.25 -9.50
N GLY A 101 4.04 -7.18 -10.29
CA GLY A 101 2.97 -6.32 -10.77
C GLY A 101 2.51 -5.31 -9.72
N VAL A 102 3.42 -4.82 -8.85
CA VAL A 102 3.09 -3.67 -8.01
C VAL A 102 2.83 -2.45 -8.89
N TYR A 103 1.91 -1.59 -8.48
CA TYR A 103 1.52 -0.43 -9.26
C TYR A 103 2.63 0.62 -9.30
N ALA A 104 3.22 0.92 -8.14
CA ALA A 104 4.28 1.90 -8.02
C ALA A 104 5.29 1.53 -6.93
N TYR A 105 6.52 1.98 -7.14
CA TYR A 105 7.61 1.89 -6.19
C TYR A 105 8.18 3.29 -5.98
N ILE A 106 8.02 3.84 -4.78
CA ILE A 106 8.39 5.20 -4.41
C ILE A 106 9.58 5.14 -3.45
N ASN A 107 10.63 5.91 -3.76
CA ASN A 107 11.81 6.01 -2.91
C ASN A 107 11.58 7.05 -1.80
N LYS A 108 12.04 6.75 -0.58
CA LYS A 108 12.19 7.76 0.48
C LYS A 108 13.52 8.53 0.26
N PRO A 109 13.59 9.85 0.55
CA PRO A 109 12.48 10.71 0.95
C PRO A 109 11.52 11.00 -0.23
N PHE A 110 10.23 11.12 0.07
CA PHE A 110 9.19 11.45 -0.91
C PHE A 110 8.51 12.77 -0.52
N GLN A 111 7.94 13.48 -1.49
CA GLN A 111 7.00 14.57 -1.19
C GLN A 111 5.62 13.98 -0.93
N VAL A 112 4.88 14.60 -0.02
CA VAL A 112 3.50 14.20 0.31
C VAL A 112 2.62 14.22 -0.94
N ASP A 113 2.75 15.26 -1.77
CA ASP A 113 1.96 15.42 -2.98
C ASP A 113 2.24 14.30 -4.00
N ASP A 114 3.49 13.83 -4.09
CA ASP A 114 3.86 12.71 -4.98
C ASP A 114 3.16 11.42 -4.54
N LEU A 115 3.18 11.12 -3.23
CA LEU A 115 2.51 9.93 -2.69
C LEU A 115 1.00 9.99 -2.93
N LEU A 116 0.38 11.15 -2.68
CA LEU A 116 -1.05 11.32 -2.90
C LEU A 116 -1.42 11.19 -4.38
N SER A 117 -0.63 11.76 -5.29
CA SER A 117 -0.84 11.60 -6.73
C SER A 117 -0.82 10.13 -7.12
N VAL A 118 0.21 9.39 -6.72
CA VAL A 118 0.33 7.95 -7.03
C VAL A 118 -0.84 7.14 -6.48
N ILE A 119 -1.25 7.40 -5.23
CA ILE A 119 -2.39 6.71 -4.61
C ILE A 119 -3.68 7.01 -5.39
N ASN A 120 -3.92 8.27 -5.75
CA ASN A 120 -5.11 8.65 -6.51
C ASN A 120 -5.13 8.02 -7.91
N ASP A 121 -4.00 8.02 -8.60
CA ASP A 121 -3.87 7.43 -9.95
C ASP A 121 -4.09 5.91 -9.90
N ALA A 122 -3.49 5.24 -8.90
CA ALA A 122 -3.65 3.81 -8.68
C ALA A 122 -5.12 3.41 -8.46
N ILE A 123 -5.82 4.16 -7.60
CA ILE A 123 -7.24 3.90 -7.29
C ILE A 123 -8.11 4.16 -8.52
N ASN A 124 -7.88 5.27 -9.23
CA ASN A 124 -8.70 5.64 -10.39
C ASN A 124 -8.52 4.68 -11.59
N MET A 125 -7.34 4.08 -11.75
CA MET A 125 -7.10 3.06 -12.79
C MET A 125 -7.78 1.72 -12.48
N ASN A 126 -8.13 1.45 -11.23
CA ASN A 126 -8.84 0.22 -10.83
C ASN A 126 -10.36 0.30 -11.06
N ILE A 127 -10.86 1.45 -11.54
CA ILE A 127 -12.28 1.69 -11.87
C ILE A 127 -12.56 1.50 -13.38
N GLY A 128 -11.60 0.91 -14.12
CA GLY A 128 -11.66 0.69 -15.57
C GLY A 128 -12.05 -0.72 -15.98
#